data_AF-A0A9X1F2B7-F1
#
_entry.id   AF-A0A9X1F2B7-F1
#
_cell.length_a   1.000
_cell.length_b   1.000
_cell.length_c   1.000
_cell.angle_alpha   90.00
_cell.angle_beta   90.00
_cell.angle_gamma   90.00
#
_symmetry.space_group_name_H-M   'P 1'
#
loop_
_entity.id
_entity.type
_entity.pdbx_description
1 polymer ?
#
loop_
_entity_poly.entity_id
_entity_poly.type
_entity_poly.pdbx_seq_one_letter_code
_entity_poly.pdbx_strand_id
1 'polypeptide(L)'
;MDEGKLVALHYCSIGNQPLLELKRRDRNGAMTFEFVSAMNLPDPRTDHNVAFSMLLEEDGTFYRSETYEESGKPDTNATRFSRMAAPSV
;
A
#
# COMPACT_ATOMS: atom_id res chain seq x y z
N MET A 1 -4.88 -2.02 -13.13
CA MET A 1 -5.69 -0.84 -13.49
C MET A 1 -7.13 -1.28 -13.59
N ASP A 2 -8.05 -0.47 -13.11
CA ASP A 2 -9.48 -0.73 -13.15
C ASP A 2 -10.18 0.51 -13.68
N GLU A 3 -10.92 0.40 -14.78
CA GLU A 3 -11.60 1.52 -15.47
C GLU A 3 -10.69 2.76 -15.71
N GLY A 4 -9.42 2.55 -16.07
CA GLY A 4 -8.45 3.64 -16.30
C GLY A 4 -7.86 4.23 -15.02
N LYS A 5 -8.20 3.68 -13.85
CA LYS A 5 -7.64 4.08 -12.56
C LYS A 5 -6.48 3.17 -12.17
N LEU A 6 -5.46 3.75 -11.56
CA LEU A 6 -4.40 2.98 -10.95
C LEU A 6 -4.86 2.50 -9.57
N VAL A 7 -4.81 1.19 -9.36
CA VAL A 7 -5.27 0.53 -8.15
C VAL A 7 -4.17 -0.32 -7.55
N ALA A 8 -4.16 -0.42 -6.22
CA ALA A 8 -3.35 -1.33 -5.45
C ALA A 8 -4.27 -2.33 -4.75
N LEU A 9 -4.09 -3.63 -5.02
CA LEU A 9 -4.78 -4.69 -4.32
C LEU A 9 -3.84 -5.21 -3.22
N HIS A 10 -4.31 -5.17 -1.97
CA HIS A 10 -3.57 -5.64 -0.81
C HIS A 10 -4.16 -6.97 -0.33
N TYR A 11 -3.31 -7.86 0.21
CA TYR A 11 -3.72 -9.12 0.82
C TYR A 11 -3.33 -9.10 2.29
N CYS A 12 -4.30 -8.85 3.19
CA CYS A 12 -4.05 -8.89 4.61
C CYS A 12 -3.88 -10.35 5.07
N SER A 13 -3.05 -10.56 6.09
CA SER A 13 -2.83 -11.87 6.70
C SER A 13 -4.10 -12.49 7.28
N ILE A 14 -5.09 -11.67 7.66
CA ILE A 14 -6.39 -12.11 8.18
C ILE A 14 -7.38 -12.53 7.08
N GLY A 15 -6.96 -12.52 5.80
CA GLY A 15 -7.73 -13.06 4.68
C GLY A 15 -8.67 -12.08 3.97
N ASN A 16 -8.71 -10.82 4.39
CA ASN A 16 -9.37 -9.74 3.64
C ASN A 16 -8.47 -9.19 2.53
N GLN A 17 -9.08 -8.53 1.53
CA GLN A 17 -8.37 -8.00 0.37
C GLN A 17 -8.80 -6.56 0.09
N PRO A 18 -8.12 -5.56 0.69
CA PRO A 18 -8.39 -4.15 0.43
C PRO A 18 -8.00 -3.74 -0.99
N LEU A 19 -8.89 -3.03 -1.65
CA LEU A 19 -8.67 -2.33 -2.90
C LEU A 19 -8.45 -0.84 -2.60
N LEU A 20 -7.28 -0.33 -2.97
CA LEU A 20 -6.92 1.07 -2.87
C LEU A 20 -6.78 1.68 -4.26
N GLU A 21 -7.11 2.96 -4.39
CA GLU A 21 -7.03 3.71 -5.63
C GLU A 21 -6.04 4.87 -5.48
N LEU A 22 -5.24 5.13 -6.52
CA LEU A 22 -4.33 6.27 -6.56
C LEU A 22 -5.13 7.57 -6.45
N LYS A 23 -4.89 8.35 -5.41
CA LYS A 23 -5.53 9.67 -5.21
C LYS A 23 -4.61 10.83 -5.56
N ARG A 24 -3.32 10.67 -5.33
CA ARG A 24 -2.35 11.75 -5.53
C ARG A 24 -1.02 11.21 -6.02
N ARG A 25 -0.42 11.96 -6.95
CA ARG A 25 1.01 11.89 -7.25
C ARG A 25 1.62 13.26 -6.99
N ASP A 26 2.64 13.34 -6.16
CA ASP A 26 3.32 14.61 -5.89
C ASP A 26 4.40 14.93 -6.95
N ARG A 27 5.02 16.11 -6.82
CA ARG A 27 6.07 16.57 -7.75
C ARG A 27 7.34 15.72 -7.69
N ASN A 28 7.57 15.01 -6.59
CA ASN A 28 8.71 14.12 -6.40
C ASN A 28 8.39 12.70 -6.93
N GLY A 29 7.18 12.47 -7.44
CA GLY A 29 6.74 11.19 -7.98
C GLY A 29 6.18 10.24 -6.92
N ALA A 30 6.03 10.67 -5.67
CA ALA A 30 5.42 9.84 -4.63
C ALA A 30 3.94 9.65 -4.94
N MET A 31 3.49 8.40 -4.87
CA MET A 31 2.11 7.99 -5.13
C MET A 31 1.44 7.67 -3.80
N THR A 32 0.25 8.23 -3.58
CA THR A 32 -0.61 7.95 -2.42
C THR A 32 -1.90 7.30 -2.88
N PHE A 33 -2.20 6.14 -2.30
CA PHE A 33 -3.38 5.34 -2.55
C PHE A 33 -4.25 5.31 -1.30
N GLU A 34 -5.56 5.38 -1.50
CA GLU A 34 -6.55 5.39 -0.43
C GLU A 34 -7.58 4.29 -0.66
N PHE A 35 -8.06 3.72 0.44
CA PHE A 35 -9.07 2.67 0.47
C PHE A 35 -10.33 3.02 -0.32
N VAL A 36 -10.85 2.04 -1.06
CA VAL A 36 -12.13 2.13 -1.78
C VAL A 36 -13.10 1.06 -1.30
N SER A 37 -12.65 -0.19 -1.22
CA SER A 37 -13.47 -1.32 -0.80
C SER A 37 -12.57 -2.48 -0.35
N ALA A 38 -13.15 -3.52 0.25
CA ALA A 38 -12.43 -4.76 0.53
C ALA A 38 -13.30 -5.98 0.28
N MET A 39 -12.70 -7.05 -0.27
CA MET A 39 -13.31 -8.37 -0.25
C MET A 39 -13.03 -9.07 1.08
N ASN A 40 -13.95 -9.92 1.52
CA ASN A 40 -13.84 -10.71 2.75
C ASN A 40 -13.57 -9.88 4.02
N LEU A 41 -14.00 -8.61 4.05
CA LEU A 41 -13.95 -7.79 5.26
C LEU A 41 -15.25 -8.04 6.05
N PRO A 42 -15.20 -8.73 7.21
CA PRO A 42 -16.41 -9.10 7.94
C PRO A 42 -17.08 -7.90 8.63
N ASP A 43 -16.30 -6.90 9.00
CA ASP A 43 -16.73 -5.66 9.65
C ASP A 43 -15.79 -4.52 9.21
N PRO A 44 -16.30 -3.31 8.87
CA PRO A 44 -15.47 -2.15 8.55
C PRO A 44 -14.43 -1.75 9.61
N ARG A 45 -14.60 -2.20 10.85
CA ARG A 45 -13.69 -1.95 11.98
C ARG A 45 -12.62 -3.04 12.15
N THR A 46 -12.72 -4.13 11.40
CA THR A 46 -11.72 -5.20 11.39
C THR A 46 -10.43 -4.67 10.76
N ASP A 47 -9.27 -5.09 11.26
CA ASP A 47 -7.97 -4.66 10.72
C ASP A 47 -7.88 -4.80 9.19
N HIS A 48 -7.54 -3.72 8.50
CA HIS A 48 -7.32 -3.73 7.05
C HIS A 48 -6.43 -2.56 6.62
N ASN A 49 -5.74 -2.72 5.49
CA ASN A 49 -4.96 -1.63 4.91
C ASN A 49 -5.89 -0.52 4.38
N VAL A 50 -5.73 0.70 4.90
CA VAL A 50 -6.53 1.88 4.54
C VAL A 50 -5.78 2.88 3.67
N ALA A 51 -4.44 2.87 3.73
CA ALA A 51 -3.60 3.70 2.89
C ALA A 51 -2.29 2.99 2.52
N PHE A 52 -1.81 3.31 1.32
CA PHE A 52 -0.54 2.83 0.79
C PHE A 52 0.17 3.99 0.10
N SER A 53 1.47 4.15 0.36
CA SER A 53 2.30 5.10 -0.39
C SER A 53 3.56 4.45 -0.91
N MET A 54 4.01 4.91 -2.08
CA MET A 54 5.23 4.44 -2.71
C MET A 54 5.97 5.59 -3.40
N LEU A 55 7.29 5.61 -3.24
CA LEU A 55 8.20 6.48 -3.98
C LEU A 55 9.34 5.64 -4.54
N LEU A 56 9.49 5.63 -5.86
CA LEU A 56 10.66 5.06 -6.54
C LEU A 56 11.75 6.14 -6.57
N GLU A 57 12.94 5.81 -6.09
CA GLU A 57 14.05 6.77 -5.98
C GLU A 57 15.08 6.52 -7.08
N GLU A 58 15.83 7.57 -7.44
CA GLU A 58 16.76 7.55 -8.57
C GLU A 58 17.93 6.57 -8.37
N ASP A 59 18.28 6.29 -7.11
CA ASP A 59 19.33 5.34 -6.71
C ASP A 59 18.89 3.87 -6.84
N GLY A 60 17.68 3.61 -7.34
CA GLY A 60 17.12 2.27 -7.49
C GLY A 60 16.58 1.67 -6.19
N THR A 61 16.51 2.45 -5.11
CA THR A 61 15.75 2.11 -3.91
C THR A 61 14.30 2.54 -4.06
N PHE A 62 13.44 2.05 -3.17
CA PHE A 62 12.09 2.58 -3.07
C PHE A 62 11.64 2.66 -1.61
N TYR A 63 10.89 3.70 -1.31
CA TYR A 63 10.15 3.83 -0.06
C TYR A 63 8.73 3.28 -0.25
N ARG A 64 8.25 2.51 0.72
CA ARG A 64 6.87 2.05 0.80
C ARG A 64 6.36 2.24 2.22
N SER A 65 5.15 2.74 2.35
CA SER A 65 4.41 2.76 3.61
C SER A 65 3.01 2.19 3.45
N GLU A 66 2.52 1.61 4.53
CA GLU A 66 1.18 1.05 4.64
C GLU A 66 0.59 1.48 5.97
N THR A 67 -0.62 2.02 5.93
CA THR A 67 -1.43 2.32 7.12
C THR A 67 -2.53 1.30 7.23
N TYR A 68 -2.59 0.60 8.35
CA TYR A 68 -3.67 -0.31 8.73
C TYR A 68 -4.55 0.38 9.76
N GLU A 69 -5.84 0.07 9.77
CA GLU A 69 -6.77 0.59 10.77
C GLU A 69 -7.58 -0.53 11.40
N GLU A 70 -7.59 -0.56 12.73
CA GLU A 70 -8.48 -1.42 13.52
C GLU A 70 -9.30 -0.53 14.47
N SER A 71 -10.63 -0.60 14.36
CA SER A 71 -11.55 0.20 15.20
C SER A 71 -11.23 1.70 15.24
N GLY A 72 -10.88 2.30 14.10
CA GLY A 72 -10.56 3.73 14.00
C GLY A 72 -9.17 4.10 14.50
N LYS A 73 -8.31 3.12 14.79
CA LYS A 73 -6.93 3.36 15.25
C LYS A 73 -5.95 3.03 14.13
N PRO A 74 -5.34 4.05 13.51
CA PRO A 74 -4.37 3.82 12.46
C PRO A 74 -3.00 3.42 13.04
N ASP A 75 -2.36 2.43 12.41
CA ASP A 75 -0.95 2.09 12.58
C ASP A 75 -0.26 2.15 11.23
N THR A 76 0.92 2.79 11.17
CA THR A 76 1.65 2.99 9.92
C THR A 76 3.02 2.37 10.00
N ASN A 77 3.26 1.43 9.09
CA ASN A 77 4.56 0.82 8.88
C ASN A 77 5.19 1.37 7.61
N ALA A 78 6.48 1.65 7.67
CA ALA A 78 7.23 2.17 6.53
C ALA A 78 8.57 1.45 6.41
N THR A 79 9.00 1.19 5.18
CA THR A 79 10.27 0.53 4.90
C THR A 79 10.85 1.07 3.61
N ARG A 80 12.17 1.29 3.62
CA ARG A 80 12.95 1.53 2.43
C ARG A 80 13.54 0.21 1.96
N PHE A 81 13.30 -0.13 0.71
CA PHE A 81 13.75 -1.36 0.10
C PHE A 81 14.90 -1.05 -0.85
N SER A 82 15.95 -1.86 -0.77
CA SER A 82 17.08 -1.86 -1.70
C SER A 82 17.21 -3.24 -2.34
N ARG A 83 17.70 -3.26 -3.57
CA ARG A 83 18.03 -4.52 -4.24
C ARG A 83 19.25 -5.13 -3.57
N MET A 84 19.14 -6.36 -3.09
CA MET A 84 20.32 -7.13 -2.69
C MET A 84 21.08 -7.60 -3.92
N ALA A 85 22.41 -7.57 -3.87
CA ALA A 85 23.24 -8.21 -4.89
C ALA A 85 22.86 -9.70 -4.98
N ALA A 86 22.80 -10.24 -6.20
CA ALA A 86 22.58 -11.67 -6.38
C ALA A 86 23.73 -12.44 -5.69
N PRO A 87 23.44 -13.53 -4.96
CA PRO A 87 24.50 -14.36 -4.40
C PRO A 87 25.37 -14.90 -5.55
N SER A 88 26.69 -14.83 -5.37
CA SER A 88 27.63 -15.47 -6.29
C SER A 88 27.38 -16.98 -6.29
N VAL A 89 27.17 -17.56 -7.47
CA VAL A 89 27.02 -19.02 -7.69
C VAL A 89 28.37 -19.71 -7.51
#